data_AF-A0A9D7IXU2-F1
#
_entry.id   AF-A0A9D7IXU2-F1
#
_cell.length_a   1.000
_cell.length_b   1.000
_cell.length_c   1.000
_cell.angle_alpha   90.00
_cell.angle_beta   90.00
_cell.angle_gamma   90.00
#
_symmetry.space_group_name_H-M   'P 1'
#
loop_
_entity.id
_entity.type
_entity.pdbx_description
1 polymer ?
#
loop_
_entity_poly.entity_id
_entity_poly.type
_entity_poly.pdbx_seq_one_letter_code
_entity_poly.pdbx_strand_id
1 'polypeptide(L)'
;MVIYPVVFVYRQGIELSLKHLAGYLPFLWDEHHDVVLSHKLIDNWRTIRPFIYRGVDLDPENTVPSVDKILADFTEIDPSGEVFRFPESRRGQKHLEETSIINVEVFAQAMATLDEIFDFWFHVTSELFDGKMDAQNQAGV
;
A
#
# COMPACT_ATOMS: atom_id res chain seq x y z
N MET A 1 -9.57 -23.54 7.45
CA MET A 1 -8.63 -22.65 8.16
C MET A 1 -8.90 -21.23 7.67
N VAL A 2 -9.38 -20.32 8.53
CA VAL A 2 -9.94 -19.00 8.13
C VAL A 2 -8.87 -17.91 7.96
N ILE A 3 -7.66 -18.12 8.48
CA ILE A 3 -6.63 -17.08 8.51
C ILE A 3 -6.05 -16.72 7.13
N TYR A 4 -5.88 -17.68 6.22
CA TYR A 4 -5.32 -17.39 4.89
C TYR A 4 -6.24 -16.50 4.04
N PRO A 5 -7.56 -16.73 3.97
CA PRO A 5 -8.49 -15.77 3.37
C PRO A 5 -8.41 -14.35 3.97
N VAL A 6 -8.22 -14.23 5.30
CA VAL A 6 -8.11 -12.92 5.96
C VAL A 6 -6.86 -12.18 5.49
N VAL A 7 -5.69 -12.84 5.54
CA VAL A 7 -4.43 -12.24 5.07
C VAL A 7 -4.51 -11.87 3.60
N PHE A 8 -5.16 -12.71 2.78
CA PHE A 8 -5.39 -12.42 1.37
C PHE A 8 -6.22 -11.15 1.15
N VAL A 9 -7.31 -10.94 1.90
CA VAL A 9 -8.13 -9.72 1.81
C VAL A 9 -7.32 -8.49 2.21
N TYR A 10 -6.54 -8.55 3.30
CA TYR A 10 -5.67 -7.45 3.69
C TYR A 10 -4.64 -7.10 2.62
N ARG A 11 -4.01 -8.10 2.00
CA ARG A 11 -3.08 -7.87 0.87
C ARG A 11 -3.77 -7.11 -0.27
N GLN A 12 -4.99 -7.50 -0.64
CA GLN A 12 -5.75 -6.82 -1.69
C GLN A 12 -6.14 -5.39 -1.28
N GLY A 13 -6.50 -5.18 0.00
CA GLY A 13 -6.75 -3.85 0.56
C GLY A 13 -5.52 -2.95 0.42
N ILE A 14 -4.35 -3.42 0.84
CA ILE A 14 -3.09 -2.66 0.73
C ILE A 14 -2.78 -2.32 -0.74
N GLU A 15 -2.94 -3.29 -1.65
CA GLU A 15 -2.73 -3.06 -3.09
C GLU A 15 -3.66 -1.97 -3.64
N LEU A 16 -4.93 -1.97 -3.22
CA LEU A 16 -5.90 -0.96 -3.64
C LEU A 16 -5.59 0.43 -3.05
N SER A 17 -5.17 0.49 -1.78
CA SER A 17 -4.80 1.75 -1.13
C SER A 17 -3.60 2.41 -1.81
N LEU A 18 -2.58 1.62 -2.15
CA LEU A 18 -1.44 2.10 -2.95
C LEU A 18 -1.89 2.59 -4.32
N LYS A 19 -2.79 1.87 -5.00
CA LYS A 19 -3.36 2.29 -6.29
C LYS A 19 -4.13 3.60 -6.21
N HIS A 20 -4.88 3.79 -5.14
CA HIS A 20 -5.59 5.04 -4.90
C HIS A 20 -4.60 6.20 -4.76
N LEU A 21 -3.61 6.10 -3.85
CA LEU A 21 -2.57 7.13 -3.69
C LEU A 21 -1.84 7.46 -5.00
N ALA A 22 -1.47 6.45 -5.78
CA ALA A 22 -0.82 6.64 -7.08
C ALA A 22 -1.68 7.39 -8.12
N GLY A 23 -3.00 7.46 -7.93
CA GLY A 23 -3.88 8.27 -8.77
C GLY A 23 -3.88 9.76 -8.41
N TYR A 24 -3.75 10.09 -7.12
CA TYR A 24 -3.80 11.50 -6.65
C TYR A 24 -2.42 12.14 -6.62
N LEU A 25 -1.41 11.40 -6.17
CA LEU A 25 -0.10 11.98 -5.90
C LEU A 25 0.52 12.62 -7.15
N PRO A 26 0.64 11.97 -8.32
CA PRO A 26 1.25 12.60 -9.51
C PRO A 26 0.59 13.93 -9.88
N PHE A 27 -0.75 14.01 -9.79
CA PHE A 27 -1.49 15.24 -10.03
C PHE A 27 -1.09 16.36 -9.05
N LEU A 28 -0.90 16.06 -7.77
CA LEU A 28 -0.47 17.04 -6.76
C LEU A 28 0.91 17.65 -7.09
N TRP A 29 1.83 16.88 -7.67
CA TRP A 29 3.17 17.35 -8.08
C TRP A 29 3.31 17.72 -9.56
N ASP A 30 2.20 17.97 -10.28
CA ASP A 30 2.19 18.36 -11.70
C ASP A 30 2.84 17.32 -12.63
N GLU A 31 2.88 16.07 -12.20
CA GLU A 31 3.33 14.93 -12.99
C GLU A 31 2.11 14.27 -13.66
N HIS A 32 1.86 14.60 -14.92
CA HIS A 32 0.70 14.11 -15.69
C HIS A 32 0.94 12.76 -16.38
N HIS A 33 1.86 11.94 -15.87
CA HIS A 33 2.11 10.63 -16.47
C HIS A 33 1.25 9.56 -15.78
N ASP A 34 0.72 8.63 -16.57
CA ASP A 34 0.04 7.47 -16.04
C ASP A 34 1.04 6.63 -15.25
N VAL A 35 0.85 6.55 -13.93
CA VAL A 35 1.63 5.66 -13.09
C VAL A 35 1.21 4.22 -13.43
N VAL A 36 2.09 3.51 -14.13
CA VAL A 36 1.85 2.10 -14.47
C VAL A 36 2.07 1.24 -13.23
N LEU A 37 0.98 0.87 -12.57
CA LEU A 37 1.00 0.01 -11.41
C LEU A 37 0.93 -1.46 -11.81
N SER A 38 1.64 -2.28 -11.06
CA SER A 38 1.65 -3.73 -11.20
C SER A 38 0.76 -4.40 -10.14
N HIS A 39 0.76 -5.73 -10.10
CA HIS A 39 0.18 -6.51 -8.99
C HIS A 39 1.18 -6.79 -7.86
N LYS A 40 2.41 -6.32 -7.99
CA LYS A 40 3.46 -6.46 -6.99
C LYS A 40 3.45 -5.25 -6.08
N LEU A 41 3.13 -5.52 -4.83
CA LEU A 41 2.95 -4.50 -3.79
C LEU A 41 4.22 -3.69 -3.55
N ILE A 42 5.40 -4.33 -3.54
CA ILE A 42 6.68 -3.62 -3.39
C ILE A 42 7.01 -2.71 -4.58
N ASP A 43 6.66 -3.13 -5.80
CA ASP A 43 6.92 -2.34 -7.01
C ASP A 43 6.03 -1.09 -7.01
N ASN A 44 4.75 -1.26 -6.66
CA ASN A 44 3.82 -0.14 -6.52
C ASN A 44 4.28 0.84 -5.43
N TRP A 45 4.70 0.30 -4.28
CA TRP A 45 5.22 1.12 -3.18
C TRP A 45 6.47 1.90 -3.58
N ARG A 46 7.43 1.30 -4.28
CA ARG A 46 8.63 1.99 -4.77
C ARG A 46 8.31 3.16 -5.70
N THR A 47 7.22 3.06 -6.46
CA THR A 47 6.76 4.14 -7.32
C THR A 47 6.12 5.28 -6.53
N ILE A 48 5.35 4.96 -5.48
CA ILE A 48 4.59 5.93 -4.68
C ILE A 48 5.47 6.64 -3.65
N ARG A 49 6.39 5.91 -3.01
CA ARG A 49 7.22 6.38 -1.91
C ARG A 49 7.93 7.72 -2.18
N PRO A 50 8.53 7.97 -3.36
CA PRO A 50 9.15 9.27 -3.65
C PRO A 50 8.17 10.45 -3.60
N PHE A 51 6.90 10.25 -3.95
CA PHE A 51 5.89 11.32 -3.88
C PHE A 51 5.53 11.63 -2.43
N ILE A 52 5.41 10.61 -1.58
CA ILE A 52 5.14 10.80 -0.14
C ILE A 52 6.24 11.66 0.50
N TYR A 53 7.52 11.42 0.18
CA TYR A 53 8.63 12.24 0.69
C TYR A 53 8.61 13.71 0.23
N ARG A 54 7.93 14.02 -0.88
CA ARG A 54 7.79 15.40 -1.35
C ARG A 54 6.68 16.16 -0.60
N GLY A 55 5.72 15.45 0.01
CA GLY A 55 4.65 16.05 0.80
C GLY A 55 5.07 16.14 2.26
N VAL A 56 5.51 17.32 2.70
CA VAL A 56 5.89 17.55 4.10
C VAL A 56 4.71 17.24 5.04
N ASP A 57 3.49 17.56 4.62
CA ASP A 57 2.26 17.32 5.38
C ASP A 57 1.90 15.83 5.53
N LEU A 58 2.56 14.94 4.77
CA LEU A 58 2.36 13.49 4.86
C LEU A 58 3.25 12.82 5.93
N ASP A 59 4.01 13.62 6.67
CA ASP A 59 4.92 13.18 7.74
C ASP A 59 5.75 11.94 7.36
N PRO A 60 6.51 12.00 6.25
CA PRO A 60 7.17 10.83 5.69
C PRO A 60 8.19 10.20 6.64
N GLU A 61 8.88 11.00 7.46
CA GLU A 61 9.93 10.51 8.36
C GLU A 61 9.39 9.59 9.46
N ASN A 62 8.15 9.81 9.91
CA ASN A 62 7.52 8.97 10.94
C ASN A 62 6.66 7.84 10.36
N THR A 63 6.08 8.04 9.17
CA THR A 63 5.11 7.09 8.58
C THR A 63 5.77 6.07 7.64
N VAL A 64 6.70 6.49 6.79
CA VAL A 64 7.34 5.64 5.77
C VAL A 64 8.09 4.44 6.38
N PRO A 65 8.86 4.56 7.48
CA PRO A 65 9.59 3.42 8.04
C PRO A 65 8.67 2.26 8.46
N SER A 66 7.49 2.58 8.99
CA SER A 66 6.47 1.59 9.38
C SER A 66 5.90 0.88 8.16
N VAL A 67 5.56 1.62 7.11
CA VAL A 67 5.05 1.06 5.85
C VAL A 67 6.14 0.19 5.18
N ASP A 68 7.37 0.69 5.06
CA ASP A 68 8.51 -0.07 4.51
C ASP A 68 8.66 -1.43 5.21
N LYS A 69 8.65 -1.43 6.55
CA LYS A 69 8.79 -2.66 7.33
C LYS A 69 7.63 -3.63 7.07
N ILE A 70 6.39 -3.17 7.19
CA ILE A 70 5.24 -4.07 7.09
C ILE A 70 5.12 -4.64 5.66
N LEU A 71 5.36 -3.82 4.63
CA LEU A 71 5.33 -4.30 3.24
C LEU A 71 6.47 -5.28 2.94
N ALA A 72 7.66 -5.08 3.53
CA ALA A 72 8.77 -6.03 3.42
C ALA A 72 8.41 -7.38 4.05
N ASP A 73 7.89 -7.37 5.29
CA ASP A 73 7.44 -8.58 6.00
C ASP A 73 6.36 -9.32 5.20
N PHE A 74 5.42 -8.60 4.58
CA PHE A 74 4.41 -9.20 3.70
C PHE A 74 4.99 -9.82 2.43
N THR A 75 5.96 -9.14 1.80
CA THR A 75 6.55 -9.58 0.53
C THR A 75 7.49 -10.76 0.73
N GLU A 76 8.11 -10.91 1.91
CA GLU A 76 8.87 -12.09 2.28
C GLU A 76 7.99 -13.35 2.32
N ILE A 77 6.78 -13.22 2.87
CA ILE A 77 5.86 -14.35 3.03
C ILE A 77 5.05 -14.63 1.76
N ASP A 78 4.60 -13.59 1.04
CA ASP A 78 3.82 -13.72 -0.19
C ASP A 78 4.34 -12.81 -1.34
N PRO A 79 5.48 -13.19 -1.95
CA PRO A 79 6.08 -12.41 -3.02
C PRO A 79 5.18 -12.30 -4.27
N SER A 80 4.30 -13.28 -4.51
CA SER A 80 3.49 -13.41 -5.73
C SER A 80 2.03 -13.00 -5.58
N GLY A 81 1.48 -12.93 -4.36
CA GLY A 81 0.04 -12.73 -4.14
C GLY A 81 -0.80 -14.00 -4.26
N GLU A 82 -0.15 -15.15 -4.36
CA GLU A 82 -0.76 -16.46 -4.58
C GLU A 82 -0.50 -17.43 -3.42
N VAL A 83 0.48 -17.14 -2.54
CA VAL A 83 0.92 -18.05 -1.47
C VAL A 83 -0.21 -18.31 -0.47
N PHE A 84 -1.00 -17.29 -0.15
CA PHE A 84 -2.15 -17.44 0.76
C PHE A 84 -3.42 -17.96 0.07
N ARG A 85 -3.46 -18.05 -1.26
CA ARG A 85 -4.61 -18.62 -1.99
C ARG A 85 -4.50 -20.12 -2.17
N PHE A 86 -3.28 -20.65 -2.30
CA PHE A 86 -3.05 -22.07 -2.54
C PHE A 86 -2.00 -22.62 -1.56
N PRO A 87 -2.34 -23.62 -0.73
CA PRO A 87 -1.38 -24.28 0.16
C PRO A 87 -0.29 -25.06 -0.60
N GLU A 88 -0.47 -25.27 -1.91
CA GLU A 88 0.49 -25.94 -2.80
C GLU A 88 0.72 -25.10 -4.05
N SER A 89 1.98 -24.98 -4.48
CA SER A 89 2.34 -24.35 -5.73
C SER A 89 1.83 -25.16 -6.92
N ARG A 90 1.71 -24.54 -8.10
CA ARG A 90 1.37 -25.24 -9.35
C ARG A 90 2.35 -26.39 -9.72
N ARG A 91 3.48 -26.51 -9.03
CA ARG A 91 4.48 -27.58 -9.19
C ARG A 91 4.45 -28.63 -8.08
N GLY A 92 3.44 -28.61 -7.20
CA GLY A 92 3.28 -29.59 -6.11
C GLY A 92 4.24 -29.38 -4.93
N GLN A 93 4.90 -28.22 -4.83
CA GLN A 93 5.60 -27.84 -3.60
C GLN A 93 4.59 -27.26 -2.62
N LYS A 94 4.50 -27.81 -1.41
CA LYS A 94 3.72 -27.20 -0.34
C LYS A 94 4.30 -25.83 -0.01
N HIS A 95 3.50 -24.80 -0.21
CA HIS A 95 3.79 -23.50 0.36
C HIS A 95 3.57 -23.61 1.88
N LEU A 96 4.43 -23.00 2.68
CA LEU A 96 4.29 -22.90 4.15
C LEU A 96 4.66 -24.15 4.98
N GLU A 97 5.59 -25.01 4.54
CA GLU A 97 6.15 -26.05 5.45
C GLU A 97 6.96 -25.45 6.61
N GLU A 98 7.61 -24.30 6.43
CA GLU A 98 8.42 -23.63 7.46
C GLU A 98 7.65 -22.51 8.22
N THR A 99 6.70 -21.83 7.59
CA THR A 99 5.90 -20.75 8.22
C THR A 99 4.50 -21.25 8.58
N SER A 100 4.42 -22.26 9.44
CA SER A 100 3.15 -22.88 9.83
C SER A 100 2.32 -22.04 10.82
N ILE A 101 2.87 -20.95 11.34
CA ILE A 101 2.25 -20.13 12.39
C ILE A 101 2.32 -18.64 12.01
N ILE A 102 1.15 -18.05 11.75
CA ILE A 102 0.98 -16.59 11.68
C ILE A 102 0.53 -16.13 13.06
N ASN A 103 1.30 -15.24 13.70
CA ASN A 103 0.84 -14.59 14.92
C ASN A 103 -0.22 -13.56 14.56
N VAL A 104 -1.49 -13.89 14.83
CA VAL A 104 -2.65 -13.06 14.47
C VAL A 104 -2.66 -11.72 15.20
N GLU A 105 -2.12 -11.66 16.42
CA GLU A 105 -2.03 -10.42 17.20
C GLU A 105 -1.03 -9.45 16.57
N VAL A 106 0.17 -9.95 16.24
CA VAL A 106 1.20 -9.16 15.54
C VAL A 106 0.70 -8.70 14.17
N PHE A 107 0.03 -9.60 13.44
CA PHE A 107 -0.57 -9.29 12.16
C PHE A 107 -1.64 -8.19 12.27
N ALA A 108 -2.58 -8.33 13.21
CA ALA A 108 -3.64 -7.36 13.43
C ALA A 108 -3.09 -5.99 13.82
N GLN A 109 -2.07 -5.95 14.69
CA GLN A 109 -1.41 -4.71 15.07
C GLN A 109 -0.72 -4.02 13.88
N ALA A 110 -0.03 -4.80 13.04
CA ALA A 110 0.60 -4.27 11.83
C ALA A 110 -0.44 -3.70 10.86
N MET A 111 -1.57 -4.40 10.67
CA MET A 111 -2.67 -3.91 9.82
C MET A 111 -3.35 -2.67 10.37
N ALA A 112 -3.55 -2.56 11.69
CA ALA A 112 -4.08 -1.36 12.31
C ALA A 112 -3.15 -0.15 12.09
N THR A 113 -1.84 -0.32 12.29
CA THR A 113 -0.86 0.75 12.01
C THR A 113 -0.87 1.17 10.54
N LEU A 114 -1.00 0.22 9.62
CA LEU A 114 -1.05 0.51 8.18
C LEU A 114 -2.33 1.27 7.80
N ASP A 115 -3.46 0.89 8.39
CA ASP A 115 -4.77 1.53 8.20
C ASP A 115 -4.74 2.99 8.68
N GLU A 116 -4.22 3.24 9.88
CA GLU A 116 -4.05 4.59 10.44
C GLU A 116 -3.18 5.49 9.55
N ILE A 117 -2.06 4.97 9.04
CA ILE A 117 -1.17 5.73 8.16
C ILE A 117 -1.84 6.02 6.82
N PHE A 118 -2.53 5.05 6.24
CA PHE A 118 -3.21 5.24 4.95
C PHE A 118 -4.39 6.21 5.08
N ASP A 119 -5.20 6.09 6.14
CA ASP A 119 -6.30 7.02 6.40
C ASP A 119 -5.79 8.46 6.54
N PHE A 120 -4.69 8.65 7.29
CA PHE A 120 -4.01 9.93 7.40
C PHE A 120 -3.55 10.46 6.04
N TRP A 121 -2.83 9.67 5.25
CA TRP A 121 -2.38 10.08 3.92
C TRP A 121 -3.56 10.38 2.98
N PHE A 122 -4.65 9.62 3.04
CA PHE A 122 -5.85 9.89 2.23
C PHE A 122 -6.49 11.22 2.61
N HIS A 123 -6.61 11.50 3.91
CA HIS A 123 -7.16 12.76 4.36
C HIS A 123 -6.34 13.94 3.85
N VAL A 124 -5.02 13.91 4.09
CA VAL A 124 -4.11 14.99 3.65
C VAL A 124 -4.10 15.14 2.13
N THR A 125 -4.00 14.04 1.38
CA THR A 125 -3.97 14.12 -0.10
C THR A 125 -5.29 14.60 -0.69
N SER A 126 -6.43 14.27 -0.08
CA SER A 126 -7.74 14.78 -0.49
C SER A 126 -7.83 16.29 -0.28
N GLU A 127 -7.41 16.80 0.88
CA GLU A 127 -7.43 18.25 1.16
C GLU A 127 -6.51 19.02 0.19
N LEU A 128 -5.32 18.49 -0.09
CA LEU A 128 -4.40 19.08 -1.07
C LEU A 128 -4.98 19.07 -2.49
N PHE A 129 -5.69 17.99 -2.85
CA PHE A 129 -6.28 17.85 -4.17
C PHE A 129 -7.40 18.85 -4.39
N ASP A 130 -8.32 18.97 -3.43
CA ASP A 130 -9.43 19.92 -3.49
C ASP A 130 -8.90 21.36 -3.57
N GLY A 131 -7.92 21.72 -2.73
CA GLY A 131 -7.29 23.04 -2.77
C GLY A 131 -6.62 23.36 -4.12
N LYS A 132 -5.98 22.37 -4.75
CA LYS A 132 -5.35 22.54 -6.07
C LYS A 132 -6.40 22.70 -7.18
N MET A 133 -7.48 21.94 -7.13
CA MET A 133 -8.57 22.01 -8.11
C MET A 133 -9.30 23.35 -8.04
N ASP A 134 -9.55 23.88 -6.83
CA ASP A 134 -10.13 25.20 -6.64
C ASP A 134 -9.24 26.32 -7.19
N ALA A 135 -7.93 26.24 -6.96
CA ALA A 135 -6.97 27.20 -7.50
C ALA A 135 -6.92 27.18 -9.04
N GLN A 136 -6.99 26.00 -9.67
CA GLN A 136 -7.03 25.88 -11.14
C GLN A 136 -8.33 26.44 -11.74
N ASN A 137 -9.47 26.25 -11.07
CA ASN A 137 -10.76 26.80 -11.50
C ASN A 137 -10.80 28.33 -11.40
N GLN A 138 -10.11 28.93 -10.43
CA GLN A 138 -10.05 30.39 -10.26
C GLN A 138 -9.06 31.06 -11.23
N ALA A 139 -7.99 30.37 -11.65
CA ALA A 139 -6.99 30.89 -12.59
C ALA A 139 -7.45 30.84 -14.07
N GLY A 140 -8.55 30.14 -14.37
CA GLY A 140 -9.11 29.98 -15.72
C GLY A 140 -10.21 30.98 -16.10
N VAL A 141 -10.43 32.05 -15.31
CA VAL A 141 -11.42 33.11 -15.55
C VAL A 141 -10.76 34.43 -15.92
#